data_AF-A0A829Z8N9-F1
#
_entry.id   AF-A0A829Z8N9-F1
#
_cell.length_a   1.000
_cell.length_b   1.000
_cell.length_c   1.000
_cell.angle_alpha   90.00
_cell.angle_beta   90.00
_cell.angle_gamma   90.00
#
_symmetry.space_group_name_H-M   'P 1'
#
loop_
_entity.id
_entity.type
_entity.pdbx_description
1 polymer ?
#
loop_
_entity_poly.entity_id
_entity_poly.type
_entity_poly.pdbx_seq_one_letter_code
_entity_poly.pdbx_strand_id
1 'polypeptide(L)'
;MNDATVAYTNHILIKDTLEYDFNEEKCYDYLNKSTDEIISHIATFTSNIWQVHPLGEGNTRTTALFIQKYIQYLGLREMNNEIFKDNSKYFRNALVRANFRDISKGVYEDNNYLYKFFSNLLSETNYELNEEELFITKNEVSL
;
A
#
# COMPACT_ATOMS: atom_id res chain seq x y z
N MET A 1 2.59 28.59 -5.82
CA MET A 1 3.35 27.61 -5.04
C MET A 1 4.54 27.27 -5.92
N ASN A 2 5.57 28.11 -5.87
CA ASN A 2 6.67 28.10 -6.84
C ASN A 2 7.95 27.69 -6.09
N ASP A 3 8.75 26.86 -6.77
CA ASP A 3 10.18 26.68 -6.53
C ASP A 3 10.64 26.10 -5.19
N ALA A 4 9.95 25.06 -4.71
CA ALA A 4 10.63 24.08 -3.86
C ALA A 4 11.36 23.09 -4.78
N THR A 5 12.64 23.36 -5.05
CA THR A 5 13.56 22.46 -5.74
C THR A 5 13.55 21.11 -5.01
N VAL A 6 12.86 20.12 -5.58
CA VAL A 6 12.84 18.76 -5.04
C VAL A 6 14.26 18.22 -5.18
N ALA A 7 14.97 18.10 -4.06
CA ALA A 7 16.21 17.34 -4.01
C ALA A 7 15.86 15.90 -4.41
N TYR A 8 16.37 15.44 -5.56
CA TYR A 8 16.25 14.05 -5.97
C TYR A 8 17.01 13.18 -4.96
N THR A 9 16.27 12.63 -3.99
CA THR A 9 16.80 11.63 -3.07
C THR A 9 17.14 10.36 -3.85
N ASN A 10 18.44 10.19 -4.06
CA ASN A 10 19.17 8.93 -4.12
C ASN A 10 18.61 7.79 -5.01
N HIS A 11 18.62 7.99 -6.34
CA HIS A 11 18.40 6.93 -7.34
C HIS A 11 19.23 5.65 -7.10
N ILE A 12 20.36 5.76 -6.39
CA ILE A 12 21.25 4.65 -6.06
C ILE A 12 20.55 3.64 -5.15
N LEU A 13 19.69 4.09 -4.22
CA LEU A 13 19.05 3.21 -3.24
C LEU A 13 17.78 2.53 -3.77
N ILE A 14 17.15 3.05 -4.83
CA ILE A 14 15.90 2.49 -5.39
C ILE A 14 16.06 0.99 -5.67
N LYS A 15 17.17 0.62 -6.32
CA LYS A 15 17.46 -0.77 -6.66
C LYS A 15 17.65 -1.61 -5.40
N ASP A 16 18.51 -1.16 -4.49
CA ASP A 16 18.88 -1.92 -3.30
C ASP A 16 17.68 -2.10 -2.35
N THR A 17 16.83 -1.08 -2.20
CA THR A 17 15.61 -1.17 -1.37
C THR A 17 14.59 -2.12 -1.98
N LEU A 18 14.32 -2.04 -3.30
CA LEU A 18 13.44 -3.01 -3.95
C LEU A 18 14.01 -4.43 -3.86
N GLU A 19 15.31 -4.60 -4.09
CA GLU A 19 15.95 -5.91 -4.00
C GLU A 19 15.83 -6.52 -2.59
N TYR A 20 15.99 -5.69 -1.55
CA TYR A 20 15.72 -6.09 -0.18
C TYR A 20 14.25 -6.52 0.01
N ASP A 21 13.28 -5.67 -0.33
CA ASP A 21 11.85 -5.95 -0.16
C ASP A 21 11.43 -7.24 -0.90
N PHE A 22 11.92 -7.44 -2.13
CA PHE A 22 11.63 -8.65 -2.91
C PHE A 22 12.32 -9.90 -2.37
N ASN A 23 13.49 -9.78 -1.75
CA ASN A 23 14.17 -10.92 -1.15
C ASN A 23 13.52 -11.33 0.17
N GLU A 24 13.07 -10.37 0.99
CA GLU A 24 12.23 -10.67 2.16
C GLU A 24 10.93 -11.35 1.74
N GLU A 25 10.26 -10.85 0.70
CA GLU A 25 9.02 -11.45 0.19
C GLU A 25 9.21 -12.90 -0.28
N LYS A 26 10.30 -13.20 -1.01
CA LYS A 26 10.60 -14.57 -1.45
C LYS A 26 10.82 -15.54 -0.30
N CYS A 27 11.28 -15.04 0.85
CA CYS A 27 11.52 -15.84 2.05
C CYS A 27 10.26 -16.02 2.90
N TYR A 28 9.16 -15.32 2.59
CA TYR A 28 7.91 -15.45 3.32
C TYR A 28 7.18 -16.75 2.97
N ASP A 29 6.95 -17.59 3.97
CA ASP A 29 6.21 -18.84 3.82
C ASP A 29 4.70 -18.63 4.07
N TYR A 30 3.93 -18.72 2.98
CA TYR A 30 2.47 -18.61 3.01
C TYR A 30 1.75 -19.87 3.52
N LEU A 31 2.39 -21.06 3.56
CA LEU A 31 1.71 -22.34 3.73
C LEU A 31 1.01 -22.53 5.09
N ASN A 32 1.52 -21.90 6.16
CA ASN A 32 1.01 -22.05 7.52
C ASN A 32 0.43 -20.75 8.08
N LYS A 33 0.05 -19.83 7.19
CA LYS A 33 -0.48 -18.52 7.56
C LYS A 33 -1.98 -18.50 7.54
N SER A 34 -2.56 -17.90 8.56
CA SER A 34 -3.98 -17.56 8.55
C SER A 34 -4.26 -16.53 7.45
N THR A 35 -5.50 -16.49 6.98
CA THR A 35 -5.91 -15.50 5.98
C THR A 35 -5.63 -14.06 6.43
N ASP A 36 -5.77 -13.79 7.72
CA ASP A 36 -5.50 -12.48 8.34
C ASP A 36 -4.01 -12.09 8.27
N GLU A 37 -3.12 -13.04 8.57
CA GLU A 37 -1.66 -12.86 8.42
C GLU A 37 -1.28 -12.59 6.96
N ILE A 38 -1.88 -13.33 6.03
CA ILE A 38 -1.65 -13.16 4.58
C ILE A 38 -2.09 -11.76 4.13
N ILE A 39 -3.29 -11.31 4.52
CA ILE A 39 -3.80 -9.98 4.18
C ILE A 39 -2.88 -8.88 4.73
N SER A 40 -2.50 -8.99 6.01
CA SER A 40 -1.63 -8.02 6.67
C SER A 40 -0.25 -7.96 6.01
N HIS A 41 0.28 -9.12 5.62
CA HIS A 41 1.54 -9.23 4.91
C HIS A 41 1.47 -8.59 3.51
N ILE A 42 0.46 -8.92 2.70
CA ILE A 42 0.25 -8.32 1.38
C ILE A 42 0.07 -6.81 1.46
N ALA A 43 -0.67 -6.30 2.46
CA ALA A 43 -0.82 -4.86 2.69
C ALA A 43 0.53 -4.18 2.95
N THR A 44 1.35 -4.77 3.81
CA THR A 44 2.70 -4.28 4.14
C THR A 44 3.63 -4.34 2.94
N PHE A 45 3.71 -5.47 2.25
CA PHE A 45 4.55 -5.63 1.06
C PHE A 45 4.16 -4.63 -0.04
N THR A 46 2.86 -4.46 -0.28
CA THR A 46 2.32 -3.47 -1.23
C THR A 46 2.76 -2.05 -0.87
N SER A 47 2.68 -1.68 0.41
CA SER A 47 3.12 -0.37 0.90
C SER A 47 4.62 -0.18 0.69
N ASN A 48 5.43 -1.19 1.05
CA ASN A 48 6.89 -1.12 0.96
C ASN A 48 7.36 -0.87 -0.47
N ILE A 49 6.90 -1.67 -1.44
CA ILE A 49 7.34 -1.48 -2.84
C ILE A 49 6.82 -0.18 -3.46
N TRP A 50 5.67 0.34 -3.00
CA TRP A 50 5.14 1.61 -3.48
C TRP A 50 5.96 2.79 -2.97
N GLN A 51 6.35 2.78 -1.69
CA GLN A 51 7.08 3.87 -1.04
C GLN A 51 8.45 4.13 -1.68
N VAL A 52 9.04 3.12 -2.34
CA VAL A 52 10.31 3.29 -3.04
C VAL A 52 10.19 4.22 -4.25
N HIS A 53 8.98 4.39 -4.79
CA HIS A 53 8.68 5.29 -5.92
C HIS A 53 9.70 5.21 -7.08
N PRO A 54 9.93 4.02 -7.67
CA PRO A 54 10.97 3.82 -8.68
C PRO A 54 10.74 4.54 -10.02
N LEU A 55 9.50 4.97 -10.30
CA LEU A 55 9.12 5.58 -11.57
C LEU A 55 8.90 7.08 -11.42
N GLY A 56 9.18 7.84 -12.49
CA GLY A 56 8.87 9.28 -12.53
C GLY A 56 7.37 9.59 -12.50
N GLU A 57 6.54 8.67 -13.02
CA GLU A 57 5.09 8.72 -12.93
C GLU A 57 4.53 7.28 -12.91
N GLY A 58 3.33 7.12 -12.34
CA GLY A 58 2.58 5.86 -12.48
C GLY A 58 2.89 4.80 -11.43
N ASN A 59 3.67 5.13 -10.37
CA ASN A 59 3.99 4.20 -9.27
C ASN A 59 2.74 3.47 -8.74
N THR A 60 1.66 4.20 -8.42
CA THR A 60 0.42 3.58 -7.93
C THR A 60 -0.18 2.58 -8.92
N ARG A 61 -0.21 2.92 -10.23
CA ARG A 61 -0.79 2.05 -11.26
C ARG A 61 0.07 0.81 -11.46
N THR A 62 1.39 0.98 -11.47
CA THR A 62 2.36 -0.11 -11.61
C THR A 62 2.31 -1.04 -10.39
N THR A 63 2.29 -0.50 -9.17
CA THR A 63 2.13 -1.30 -7.94
C THR A 63 0.81 -2.06 -7.93
N ALA A 64 -0.32 -1.42 -8.26
CA ALA A 64 -1.61 -2.09 -8.32
C ALA A 64 -1.60 -3.28 -9.30
N LEU A 65 -1.07 -3.08 -10.51
CA LEU A 65 -0.97 -4.13 -11.51
C LEU A 65 -0.01 -5.25 -11.08
N PHE A 66 1.12 -4.88 -10.47
CA PHE A 66 2.08 -5.85 -9.94
C PHE A 66 1.43 -6.73 -8.87
N ILE A 67 0.76 -6.13 -7.89
CA ILE A 67 0.12 -6.86 -6.79
C ILE A 67 -1.02 -7.74 -7.29
N GLN A 68 -1.83 -7.29 -8.26
CA GLN A 68 -2.83 -8.16 -8.90
C GLN A 68 -2.18 -9.43 -9.49
N LYS A 69 -1.11 -9.26 -10.27
CA LYS A 69 -0.37 -10.39 -10.86
C LYS A 69 0.27 -11.27 -9.80
N TYR A 70 0.76 -10.67 -8.72
CA TYR A 70 1.41 -11.39 -7.64
C TYR A 70 0.43 -12.25 -6.83
N ILE A 71 -0.73 -11.69 -6.48
CA ILE A 71 -1.81 -12.44 -5.82
C ILE A 71 -2.29 -13.62 -6.70
N GLN A 72 -2.40 -13.41 -8.01
CA GLN A 72 -2.71 -14.49 -8.95
C GLN A 72 -1.61 -15.55 -8.99
N TYR A 73 -0.34 -15.13 -9.02
CA TYR A 73 0.82 -16.04 -8.99
C TYR A 73 0.86 -16.91 -7.72
N LEU A 74 0.49 -16.35 -6.57
CA LEU A 74 0.40 -17.08 -5.30
C LEU A 74 -0.83 -18.01 -5.23
N GLY A 75 -1.75 -17.95 -6.19
CA GLY A 75 -2.99 -18.73 -6.17
C GLY A 75 -3.98 -18.30 -5.09
N LEU A 76 -3.85 -17.08 -4.56
CA LEU A 76 -4.69 -16.59 -3.46
C LEU A 76 -6.10 -16.20 -3.92
N ARG A 77 -6.23 -15.66 -5.14
CA ARG A 77 -7.52 -15.33 -5.75
C ARG A 77 -7.39 -15.18 -7.26
N GLU A 78 -8.41 -15.62 -8.00
CA GLU A 78 -8.56 -15.27 -9.41
C GLU A 78 -8.88 -13.77 -9.55
N MET A 79 -8.05 -13.06 -10.30
CA MET A 79 -8.15 -11.60 -10.36
C MET A 79 -9.34 -11.11 -11.16
N ASN A 80 -10.27 -10.43 -10.47
CA ASN A 80 -11.14 -9.43 -11.08
C ASN A 80 -10.54 -8.03 -10.85
N ASN A 81 -10.57 -7.18 -11.88
CA ASN A 81 -10.03 -5.81 -11.76
C ASN A 81 -11.07 -4.83 -11.17
N GLU A 82 -12.25 -5.31 -10.77
CA GLU A 82 -13.37 -4.47 -10.34
C GLU A 82 -13.03 -3.68 -9.09
N ILE A 83 -12.56 -4.33 -8.02
CA ILE A 83 -12.25 -3.63 -6.76
C ILE A 83 -11.15 -2.56 -6.93
N PHE A 84 -10.12 -2.85 -7.73
CA PHE A 84 -9.05 -1.89 -8.02
C PHE A 84 -9.53 -0.72 -8.88
N LYS A 85 -10.41 -0.98 -9.85
CA LYS A 85 -11.00 0.05 -10.71
C LYS A 85 -11.94 0.95 -9.91
N ASP A 86 -12.86 0.35 -9.19
CA ASP A 86 -13.97 1.03 -8.51
C ASP A 86 -13.48 1.78 -7.26
N ASN A 87 -12.39 1.32 -6.63
CA ASN A 87 -11.81 1.93 -5.44
C ASN A 87 -10.39 2.49 -5.69
N SER A 88 -10.09 2.90 -6.92
CA SER A 88 -8.74 3.35 -7.31
C SER A 88 -8.21 4.54 -6.49
N LYS A 89 -9.07 5.50 -6.15
CA LYS A 89 -8.73 6.66 -5.31
C LYS A 89 -8.51 6.25 -3.86
N TYR A 90 -9.38 5.41 -3.31
CA TYR A 90 -9.21 4.83 -1.97
C TYR A 90 -7.87 4.10 -1.88
N PHE A 91 -7.57 3.20 -2.82
CA PHE A 91 -6.30 2.44 -2.82
C PHE A 91 -5.09 3.37 -2.85
N ARG A 92 -5.10 4.39 -3.71
CA ARG A 92 -4.04 5.42 -3.74
C ARG A 92 -3.89 6.13 -2.39
N ASN A 93 -4.98 6.57 -1.79
CA ASN A 93 -4.94 7.29 -0.51
C ASN A 93 -4.54 6.36 0.64
N ALA A 94 -4.89 5.07 0.57
CA ALA A 94 -4.49 4.05 1.55
C ALA A 94 -2.98 3.82 1.52
N LEU A 95 -2.37 3.77 0.33
CA LEU A 95 -0.91 3.77 0.18
C LEU A 95 -0.26 5.00 0.83
N VAL A 96 -0.85 6.20 0.65
CA VAL A 96 -0.37 7.40 1.31
C VAL A 96 -0.48 7.28 2.83
N ARG A 97 -1.62 6.82 3.37
CA ARG A 97 -1.81 6.66 4.82
C ARG A 97 -0.86 5.64 5.44
N ALA A 98 -0.55 4.56 4.72
CA ALA A 98 0.40 3.54 5.16
C ALA A 98 1.86 4.04 5.22
N ASN A 99 2.18 5.18 4.59
CA ASN A 99 3.55 5.72 4.53
C ASN A 99 3.67 7.16 5.06
N PHE A 100 2.58 7.78 5.51
CA PHE A 100 2.56 9.17 5.95
C PHE A 100 2.66 9.29 7.47
N ARG A 101 3.67 10.04 7.92
CA ARG A 101 3.89 10.40 9.34
C ARG A 101 4.05 11.90 9.49
N ASP A 102 3.34 12.47 10.46
CA ASP A 102 3.49 13.86 10.91
C ASP A 102 3.33 13.93 12.44
N ILE A 103 4.45 13.79 13.14
CA ILE A 103 4.51 13.78 14.61
C ILE A 103 3.95 15.08 15.21
N SER A 104 4.12 16.21 14.51
CA SER A 104 3.62 17.51 14.99
C SER A 104 2.09 17.56 15.06
N LYS A 105 1.42 16.67 14.33
CA LYS A 105 -0.03 16.51 14.32
C LYS A 105 -0.49 15.20 14.95
N GLY A 106 0.40 14.45 15.63
CA GLY A 106 0.07 13.14 16.20
C GLY A 106 -0.30 12.08 15.15
N VAL A 107 0.09 12.27 13.89
CA VAL A 107 -0.24 11.35 12.81
C VAL A 107 0.89 10.36 12.61
N TYR A 108 0.55 9.08 12.69
CA TYR A 108 1.42 7.95 12.36
C TYR A 108 0.94 7.25 11.09
N GLU A 109 1.81 6.41 10.55
CA GLU A 109 1.48 5.50 9.45
C GLU A 109 0.34 4.57 9.88
N ASP A 110 -0.63 4.38 9.00
CA ASP A 110 -1.78 3.52 9.26
C ASP A 110 -2.03 2.58 8.08
N ASN A 111 -1.65 1.31 8.28
CA ASN A 111 -1.78 0.26 7.28
C ASN A 111 -3.21 -0.34 7.25
N ASN A 112 -4.09 0.01 8.19
CA ASN A 112 -5.41 -0.58 8.30
C ASN A 112 -6.28 -0.33 7.06
N TYR A 113 -6.08 0.79 6.36
CA TYR A 113 -6.82 1.08 5.14
C TYR A 113 -6.47 0.12 3.99
N LEU A 114 -5.19 -0.23 3.85
CA LEU A 114 -4.76 -1.27 2.90
C LEU A 114 -5.23 -2.65 3.35
N TYR A 115 -5.15 -2.95 4.65
CA TYR A 115 -5.71 -4.19 5.20
C TYR A 115 -7.20 -4.33 4.84
N LYS A 116 -8.06 -3.33 5.10
CA LYS A 116 -9.49 -3.34 4.74
C LYS A 116 -9.70 -3.61 3.24
N PHE A 117 -8.93 -2.94 2.39
CA PHE A 117 -8.97 -3.15 0.93
C PHE A 117 -8.66 -4.60 0.55
N PHE A 118 -7.57 -5.15 1.10
CA PHE A 118 -7.15 -6.51 0.83
C PHE A 118 -8.04 -7.57 1.48
N SER A 119 -8.68 -7.29 2.61
CA SER A 119 -9.71 -8.17 3.19
C SER A 119 -10.93 -8.27 2.28
N ASN A 120 -11.41 -7.15 1.73
CA ASN A 120 -12.51 -7.16 0.76
C ASN A 120 -12.09 -7.92 -0.51
N LEU A 121 -10.82 -7.81 -0.92
CA LEU A 121 -10.27 -8.55 -2.04
C LEU A 121 -10.13 -10.05 -1.73
N LEU A 122 -9.55 -10.48 -0.62
CA LEU A 122 -9.10 -11.87 -0.42
C LEU A 122 -10.04 -12.72 0.45
N SER A 123 -10.95 -12.09 1.19
CA SER A 123 -11.85 -12.77 2.13
C SER A 123 -13.31 -12.37 1.97
N GLU A 124 -13.65 -11.66 0.89
CA GLU A 124 -15.01 -11.18 0.59
C GLU A 124 -15.67 -10.47 1.78
N THR A 125 -14.87 -9.77 2.60
CA THR A 125 -15.41 -8.91 3.65
C THR A 125 -16.13 -7.72 3.03
N ASN A 126 -16.97 -7.07 3.84
CA ASN A 126 -17.75 -5.91 3.43
C ASN A 126 -17.29 -4.65 4.18
N TYR A 127 -15.98 -4.46 4.35
CA TYR A 127 -15.48 -3.20 4.92
C TYR A 127 -15.86 -2.04 3.99
N GLU A 128 -16.37 -0.97 4.57
CA GLU A 128 -16.60 0.25 3.82
C GLU A 128 -15.25 0.88 3.43
N LEU A 129 -15.07 1.12 2.14
CA LEU A 129 -13.88 1.78 1.58
C LEU A 129 -14.16 3.27 1.39
N ASN A 130 -14.41 3.96 2.50
CA ASN A 130 -14.75 5.38 2.50
C ASN A 130 -13.50 6.26 2.32
N GLU A 131 -13.41 6.99 1.21
CA GLU A 131 -12.29 7.91 0.92
C GLU A 131 -12.15 9.02 1.97
N GLU A 132 -13.24 9.44 2.62
CA GLU A 132 -13.25 10.52 3.59
C GLU A 132 -12.45 10.20 4.85
N GLU A 133 -12.44 8.92 5.27
CA GLU A 133 -11.68 8.45 6.44
C GLU A 133 -10.16 8.60 6.26
N LEU A 134 -9.68 8.69 5.02
CA LEU A 134 -8.25 8.80 4.72
C LEU A 134 -7.75 10.24 4.75
N PHE A 135 -8.63 11.23 4.91
CA PHE A 135 -8.22 12.62 5.06
C PHE A 135 -7.98 12.95 6.53
N ILE A 136 -6.75 13.34 6.85
CA ILE A 136 -6.41 13.88 8.16
C ILE A 136 -7.05 15.26 8.26
N THR A 137 -8.13 15.37 9.03
CA THR A 137 -8.70 16.66 9.38
C THR A 137 -8.02 17.22 10.64
N LYS A 138 -8.01 18.54 10.78
CA LYS A 138 -7.35 19.24 11.90
C LYS A 138 -7.83 18.82 13.31
N ASN A 139 -8.94 18.09 13.41
CA ASN A 139 -9.61 17.75 14.66
C ASN A 139 -9.17 16.44 15.30
N GLU A 140 -8.32 15.64 14.65
CA GLU A 140 -7.73 14.43 15.25
C GLU A 140 -6.48 14.73 16.10
N VAL A 141 -6.05 16.00 16.11
CA VAL A 141 -4.92 16.48 16.93
C VAL A 141 -5.45 17.02 18.26
N SER A 142 -5.89 16.11 19.14
CA SER A 142 -6.08 16.47 20.55
C SER A 142 -4.72 16.55 21.25
N LEU A 143 -4.44 17.72 21.82
CA LEU A 143 -3.33 18.02 22.75
C LEU A 143 -3.25 17.05 23.93
#